data_AF-G3GXM6-F1
#
_entry.id   AF-G3GXM6-F1
#
_cell.length_a   1.000
_cell.length_b   1.000
_cell.length_c   1.000
_cell.angle_alpha   90.00
_cell.angle_beta   90.00
_cell.angle_gamma   90.00
#
_symmetry.space_group_name_H-M   'P 1'
#
loop_
_entity.id
_entity.type
_entity.pdbx_description
1 polymer ?
#
loop_
_entity_poly.entity_id
_entity_poly.type
_entity_poly.pdbx_seq_one_letter_code
_entity_poly.pdbx_strand_id
1 'polypeptide(L)'
;MIDILKADLESAEWKVLENLILEDVLEQIGQLVFEIHLHWPGFEVSGSESSVVRFWYSLLKELEQKDFRLFHTYKDLSKPQLFLKKDIFNASSCYTLSWVNTRWK
;
A
#
# COMPACT_ATOMS: atom_id res chain seq x y z
N MET A 1 -14.66 -3.11 -15.69
CA MET A 1 -15.00 -2.09 -14.68
C MET A 1 -15.09 -2.80 -13.34
N ILE A 2 -14.26 -2.40 -12.38
CA ILE A 2 -14.22 -2.95 -11.02
C ILE A 2 -14.57 -1.82 -10.06
N ASP A 3 -15.65 -1.94 -9.31
CA ASP A 3 -16.05 -0.87 -8.38
C ASP A 3 -15.06 -0.72 -7.22
N ILE A 4 -14.62 -1.86 -6.66
CA ILE A 4 -13.73 -1.91 -5.50
C ILE A 4 -12.72 -3.03 -5.69
N LEU A 5 -11.43 -2.70 -5.58
CA LEU A 5 -10.36 -3.67 -5.39
C LEU A 5 -9.90 -3.61 -3.94
N LYS A 6 -10.06 -4.73 -3.22
CA LYS A 6 -9.47 -4.93 -1.90
C LYS A 6 -8.25 -5.84 -2.02
N ALA A 7 -7.12 -5.43 -1.47
CA ALA A 7 -5.91 -6.24 -1.44
C ALA A 7 -5.25 -6.20 -0.06
N ASP A 8 -4.66 -7.33 0.31
CA ASP A 8 -3.77 -7.44 1.46
C ASP A 8 -2.34 -7.41 0.93
N LEU A 9 -1.61 -6.34 1.25
CA LEU A 9 -0.26 -6.06 0.76
C LEU A 9 0.76 -6.49 1.81
N GLU A 10 0.97 -7.80 1.87
CA GLU A 10 2.09 -8.41 2.53
C GLU A 10 3.30 -8.46 1.58
N SER A 11 4.52 -8.55 2.11
CA SER A 11 5.73 -9.00 1.38
C SER A 11 5.76 -8.85 -0.16
N ALA A 12 5.31 -9.86 -0.92
CA ALA A 12 5.43 -9.94 -2.38
C ALA A 12 4.29 -9.22 -3.10
N GLU A 13 3.16 -9.01 -2.44
CA GLU A 13 1.96 -8.37 -2.96
C GLU A 13 2.22 -6.88 -3.30
N TRP A 14 3.23 -6.26 -2.69
CA TRP A 14 3.73 -4.95 -3.13
C TRP A 14 4.22 -4.96 -4.59
N LYS A 15 4.78 -6.07 -5.09
CA LYS A 15 5.16 -6.23 -6.50
C LYS A 15 3.96 -6.42 -7.41
N VAL A 16 2.88 -7.01 -6.91
CA VAL A 16 1.61 -7.05 -7.64
C VAL A 16 1.08 -5.62 -7.83
N LEU A 17 1.10 -4.78 -6.78
CA LEU A 17 0.72 -3.37 -6.91
C LEU A 17 1.61 -2.61 -7.93
N GLU A 18 2.92 -2.82 -7.89
CA GLU A 18 3.84 -2.24 -8.87
C GLU A 18 3.44 -2.63 -10.31
N ASN A 19 3.18 -3.91 -10.56
CA ASN A 19 2.77 -4.37 -11.88
C ASN A 19 1.42 -3.78 -12.32
N LEU A 20 0.43 -3.70 -11.42
CA LEU A 20 -0.85 -3.06 -11.72
C LEU A 20 -0.70 -1.57 -12.11
N ILE A 21 0.23 -0.87 -11.45
CA ILE A 21 0.56 0.53 -11.78
C ILE A 21 1.23 0.61 -13.16
N LEU A 22 2.20 -0.27 -13.44
CA LEU A 22 2.96 -0.30 -14.70
C LEU A 22 2.11 -0.71 -15.91
N GLU A 23 1.17 -1.63 -15.74
CA GLU A 23 0.25 -2.09 -16.78
C GLU A 23 -0.93 -1.13 -17.03
N ASP A 24 -1.01 -0.05 -16.26
CA ASP A 24 -2.04 1.00 -16.36
C ASP A 24 -3.48 0.50 -16.23
N VAL A 25 -3.68 -0.62 -15.52
CA VAL A 25 -5.00 -1.24 -15.36
C VAL A 25 -5.84 -0.60 -14.24
N LEU A 26 -5.21 0.21 -13.37
CA LEU A 26 -5.88 0.85 -12.24
C LEU A 26 -6.95 1.87 -12.65
N GLU A 27 -6.87 2.44 -13.85
CA GLU A 27 -7.88 3.40 -14.33
C GLU A 27 -9.29 2.79 -14.39
N GLN A 28 -9.38 1.45 -14.50
CA GLN A 28 -10.63 0.70 -14.52
C GLN A 28 -11.16 0.33 -13.12
N ILE A 29 -10.59 0.92 -12.07
CA ILE A 29 -10.96 0.66 -10.68
C ILE A 29 -11.49 1.95 -10.02
N GLY A 30 -12.67 1.86 -9.40
CA GLY A 30 -13.31 3.00 -8.72
C GLY A 30 -12.74 3.29 -7.34
N GLN A 31 -12.49 2.24 -6.54
CA GLN A 31 -11.92 2.37 -5.20
C GLN A 31 -10.86 1.30 -4.93
N LEU A 32 -9.81 1.70 -4.21
CA LEU A 32 -8.76 0.81 -3.73
C LEU A 32 -8.83 0.75 -2.20
N VAL A 33 -8.81 -0.44 -1.64
CA VAL A 33 -8.72 -0.67 -0.19
C VAL A 33 -7.56 -1.61 0.07
N PHE A 34 -6.45 -1.08 0.57
CA PHE A 34 -5.26 -1.86 0.85
C PHE A 34 -5.04 -2.00 2.35
N GLU A 35 -4.93 -3.24 2.81
CA GLU A 35 -4.33 -3.54 4.11
C GLU A 35 -2.83 -3.67 3.89
N ILE A 36 -2.01 -2.78 4.45
CA ILE A 36 -0.56 -2.77 4.26
C ILE A 36 0.15 -3.33 5.48
N HIS A 37 1.07 -4.27 5.28
CA HIS A 37 1.89 -4.83 6.35
C HIS A 37 3.32 -4.30 6.29
N LEU A 38 3.76 -3.67 7.38
CA LEU A 38 5.03 -2.94 7.45
C LEU A 38 6.02 -3.56 8.44
N HIS A 39 5.68 -4.67 9.11
CA HIS A 39 6.57 -5.31 10.08
C HIS A 39 7.79 -5.98 9.46
N TRP A 40 7.75 -6.38 8.18
CA TRP A 40 8.84 -7.08 7.53
C TRP A 40 8.85 -6.81 6.00
N PRO A 41 10.02 -6.61 5.38
CA PRO A 41 10.15 -6.27 3.95
C PRO A 41 9.73 -7.36 2.95
N GLY A 42 9.48 -8.60 3.37
CA GLY A 42 9.27 -9.69 2.42
C GLY A 42 10.55 -10.40 1.96
N PHE A 43 10.36 -11.45 1.15
CA PHE A 43 11.46 -12.24 0.57
C PHE A 43 12.10 -11.57 -0.68
N GLU A 44 11.40 -10.67 -1.37
CA GLU A 44 11.80 -10.16 -2.69
C GLU A 44 12.28 -8.70 -2.71
N VAL A 45 12.17 -7.96 -1.60
CA VAL A 45 12.66 -6.57 -1.55
C VAL A 45 14.13 -6.57 -1.07
N SER A 46 15.05 -6.72 -2.02
CA SER A 46 16.48 -6.60 -1.76
C SER A 46 16.88 -5.13 -1.50
N GLY A 47 17.80 -4.89 -0.56
CA GLY A 47 18.34 -3.56 -0.27
C GLY A 47 18.35 -3.19 1.21
N SER A 48 18.71 -1.95 1.52
CA SER A 48 18.60 -1.39 2.87
C SER A 48 17.14 -1.14 3.23
N GLU A 49 16.83 -1.11 4.52
CA GLU A 49 15.50 -0.73 5.02
C GLU A 49 14.99 0.58 4.40
N SER A 50 15.86 1.58 4.23
CA SER A 50 15.52 2.84 3.57
C SER A 50 15.07 2.68 2.11
N SER A 51 15.63 1.71 1.38
CA SER A 51 15.21 1.39 0.02
C SER A 51 13.84 0.72 0.00
N VAL A 52 13.56 -0.17 0.96
CA VAL A 52 12.23 -0.78 1.13
C VAL A 52 11.17 0.30 1.38
N VAL A 53 11.42 1.20 2.34
CA VAL A 53 10.48 2.29 2.66
C VAL A 53 10.26 3.19 1.46
N ARG A 54 11.33 3.54 0.74
CA ARG A 54 11.24 4.36 -0.47
C ARG A 54 10.41 3.69 -1.55
N PHE A 55 10.59 2.38 -1.74
CA PHE A 55 9.82 1.59 -2.69
C PHE A 55 8.32 1.58 -2.36
N TRP A 56 7.95 1.22 -1.13
CA TRP A 56 6.55 1.26 -0.69
C TRP A 56 5.94 2.65 -0.86
N TYR A 57 6.63 3.69 -0.40
CA TYR A 57 6.17 5.07 -0.53
C TYR A 57 6.00 5.49 -1.99
N SER A 58 6.91 5.10 -2.90
CA SER A 58 6.77 5.44 -4.32
C SER A 58 5.51 4.85 -4.93
N LEU A 59 5.15 3.60 -4.64
CA LEU A 59 3.94 3.00 -5.19
C LEU A 59 2.68 3.72 -4.70
N LEU A 60 2.61 4.03 -3.41
CA LEU A 60 1.49 4.80 -2.86
C LEU A 60 1.42 6.21 -3.47
N LYS A 61 2.57 6.81 -3.78
CA LYS A 61 2.63 8.12 -4.44
C LYS A 61 2.22 8.07 -5.90
N GLU A 62 2.50 6.98 -6.61
CA GLU A 62 2.04 6.76 -7.98
C GLU A 62 0.50 6.65 -8.05
N LEU A 63 -0.15 6.07 -7.03
CA LEU A 63 -1.62 6.09 -6.95
C LEU A 63 -2.15 7.53 -6.96
N GLU A 64 -1.57 8.41 -6.16
CA GLU A 64 -1.95 9.82 -6.12
C GLU A 64 -1.73 10.53 -7.46
N GLN A 65 -0.68 10.17 -8.20
CA GLN A 65 -0.41 10.69 -9.54
C GLN A 65 -1.40 10.17 -10.59
N LYS A 66 -1.97 8.99 -10.37
CA LYS A 66 -3.06 8.39 -11.16
C LYS A 66 -4.46 8.78 -10.67
N ASP A 67 -4.58 9.94 -10.05
CA ASP A 67 -5.86 10.55 -9.63
C ASP A 67 -6.64 9.78 -8.55
N PHE A 68 -5.97 8.85 -7.85
CA PHE A 68 -6.50 8.25 -6.64
C PHE A 68 -6.27 9.17 -5.44
N ARG A 69 -7.36 9.55 -4.77
CA ARG A 69 -7.30 10.34 -3.55
C ARG A 69 -7.46 9.44 -2.33
N LEU A 70 -6.47 9.45 -1.43
CA LEU A 70 -6.59 8.82 -0.11
C LEU A 70 -7.66 9.56 0.69
N PHE A 71 -8.73 8.86 1.08
CA PHE A 71 -9.83 9.46 1.85
C PHE A 71 -9.99 8.84 3.24
N HIS A 72 -9.42 7.66 3.46
CA HIS A 72 -9.45 7.00 4.76
C HIS A 72 -8.14 6.29 5.06
N THR A 73 -7.75 6.34 6.34
CA THR A 73 -6.63 5.60 6.89
C THR A 73 -7.02 5.09 8.26
N TYR A 74 -6.80 3.81 8.51
CA TYR A 74 -7.02 3.18 9.79
C TYR A 74 -5.72 2.53 10.26
N LYS A 75 -5.33 2.82 11.50
CA LYS A 75 -4.17 2.21 12.17
C LYS A 75 -4.67 1.05 13.01
N ASP A 76 -4.27 -0.18 12.70
CA ASP A 76 -4.70 -1.34 13.48
C ASP A 76 -3.84 -1.48 14.74
N LEU A 77 -4.36 -0.99 15.87
CA LEU A 77 -3.67 -1.05 17.16
C LEU A 77 -3.68 -2.46 17.80
N SER A 78 -4.43 -3.41 17.24
CA SER A 78 -4.39 -4.81 17.70
C SER A 78 -3.13 -5.55 17.23
N LYS A 79 -2.40 -4.98 16.26
CA LYS A 79 -1.19 -5.56 15.68
C LYS A 79 0.07 -5.03 16.38
N PRO A 80 1.20 -5.76 16.30
CA PRO A 80 2.47 -5.30 16.87
C PRO A 80 2.86 -3.89 16.39
N GLN A 81 3.53 -3.11 17.23
CA GLN A 81 4.02 -1.77 16.87
C GLN A 81 5.39 -1.85 16.17
N LEU A 82 5.48 -2.77 15.22
CA LEU A 82 6.70 -3.10 14.50
C LEU A 82 6.73 -2.46 13.12
N PHE A 83 7.86 -1.86 12.78
CA PHE A 83 8.16 -1.37 11.44
C PHE A 83 9.53 -1.92 11.03
N LEU A 84 9.58 -2.72 9.97
CA LEU A 84 10.79 -3.41 9.51
C LEU A 84 11.54 -4.10 10.67
N LYS A 85 10.82 -4.88 11.48
CA LYS A 85 11.30 -5.62 12.67
C LYS A 85 11.83 -4.75 13.82
N LYS A 86 11.63 -3.43 13.75
CA LYS A 86 12.00 -2.49 14.82
C LYS A 86 10.75 -2.00 15.54
N ASP A 87 10.80 -1.99 16.86
CA ASP A 87 9.78 -1.33 17.67
C ASP A 87 9.84 0.18 17.46
N ILE A 88 8.71 0.77 17.08
CA ILE A 88 8.57 2.22 16.91
C ILE A 88 7.38 2.71 17.70
N PHE A 89 7.60 3.75 18.50
CA PHE A 89 6.54 4.40 19.27
C PHE A 89 5.43 4.92 18.35
N ASN A 90 4.18 4.60 18.68
CA ASN A 90 2.98 5.06 17.95
C ASN A 90 2.95 4.60 16.47
N ALA A 91 3.63 3.49 16.15
CA ALA A 91 3.45 2.78 14.88
C ALA A 91 2.48 1.61 15.04
N SER A 92 1.96 1.12 13.92
CA SER A 92 1.41 -0.23 13.80
C SER A 92 2.15 -0.95 12.68
N SER A 93 2.23 -2.27 12.77
CA SER A 93 2.65 -3.11 11.66
C SER A 93 1.62 -3.20 10.55
N CYS A 94 0.38 -2.74 10.77
CA CYS A 94 -0.69 -2.85 9.81
C CYS A 94 -1.55 -1.57 9.74
N TYR A 95 -1.84 -1.13 8.52
CA TYR A 95 -2.77 -0.04 8.25
C TYR A 95 -3.74 -0.41 7.14
N THR A 96 -4.99 0.01 7.26
CA THR A 96 -5.91 0.02 6.11
C THR A 96 -5.89 1.40 5.48
N LEU A 97 -5.63 1.45 4.19
CA LEU A 97 -5.63 2.66 3.37
C LEU A 97 -6.74 2.54 2.33
N SER A 98 -7.56 3.58 2.20
CA SER A 98 -8.65 3.60 1.21
C SER A 98 -8.56 4.81 0.31
N TRP A 99 -8.53 4.55 -0.99
CA TRP A 99 -8.50 5.56 -2.04
C TRP A 99 -9.73 5.50 -2.92
N VAL A 100 -10.10 6.66 -3.46
CA VAL A 100 -11.13 6.80 -4.48
C VAL A 100 -10.51 7.35 -5.75
N ASN A 101 -10.82 6.73 -6.89
CA ASN A 101 -10.45 7.23 -8.20
C ASN A 101 -11.32 8.45 -8.53
N THR A 102 -10.71 9.62 -8.61
CA THR A 102 -11.45 10.88 -8.86
C THR A 102 -11.88 11.06 -10.31
N ARG A 103 -11.40 10.22 -11.23
CA ARG A 103 -11.82 10.17 -12.63
C ARG A 103 -12.92 9.13 -12.90
N TRP A 104 -13.31 8.36 -11.88
CA TRP A 104 -14.36 7.35 -11.99
C TRP A 104 -15.71 7.98 -12.36
N LYS A 105 -16.43 7.37 -13.31
CA LYS A 105 -17.75 7.82 -13.78
C LYS A 105 -18.77 6.70 -13.70
#